data_AF-A0A022RU01-F1
#
_entry.id   AF-A0A022RU01-F1
#
_cell.length_a   1.000
_cell.length_b   1.000
_cell.length_c   1.000
_cell.angle_alpha   90.00
_cell.angle_beta   90.00
_cell.angle_gamma   90.00
#
_symmetry.space_group_name_H-M   'P 1'
#
loop_
_entity.id
_entity.type
_entity.pdbx_description
1 polymer ?
#
loop_
_entity_poly.entity_id
_entity_poly.type
_entity_poly.pdbx_seq_one_letter_code
_entity_poly.pdbx_strand_id
1 'polypeptide(L)'
;LSNWSRLSSLWPLLYATSCCFIEFASLIGSRFDFDRYGLVPRSSPRQADLILTAGTVTMKMAPSLVRLYEQMPEPKYVIAMGACTITGGMFSTDSYSTVRGVDKLIHVDVYLPGCPVHAIPIIIYYFLFK
;
A
#
# COMPACT_ATOMS: atom_id res chain seq x y z
N LEU A 1 23.07 -10.04 -6.05
CA LEU A 1 23.19 -8.57 -6.15
C LEU A 1 21.89 -7.89 -6.57
N SER A 2 21.29 -8.25 -7.71
CA SER A 2 20.04 -7.64 -8.23
C SER A 2 18.86 -7.62 -7.24
N ASN A 3 18.60 -8.73 -6.54
CA ASN A 3 17.51 -8.77 -5.54
C ASN A 3 17.80 -7.84 -4.35
N TRP A 4 19.06 -7.78 -3.91
CA TRP A 4 19.46 -6.89 -2.81
C TRP A 4 19.29 -5.42 -3.18
N SER A 5 19.65 -5.02 -4.42
CA SER A 5 19.44 -3.63 -4.86
C SER A 5 17.97 -3.26 -4.97
N ARG A 6 17.09 -4.19 -5.38
CA ARG A 6 15.64 -3.93 -5.41
C ARG A 6 15.08 -3.78 -4.01
N LEU A 7 15.46 -4.67 -3.10
CA LEU A 7 15.03 -4.69 -1.71
C LEU A 7 15.59 -3.53 -0.87
N SER A 8 16.71 -2.93 -1.27
CA SER A 8 17.30 -1.78 -0.57
C SER A 8 16.74 -0.44 -1.04
N SER A 9 16.07 -0.36 -2.18
CA SER A 9 15.53 0.88 -2.74
C SER A 9 14.13 0.70 -3.35
N LEU A 10 13.15 0.34 -2.54
CA LEU A 10 11.75 0.26 -2.98
C LEU A 10 11.14 1.66 -2.99
N TRP A 11 10.49 2.05 -4.09
CA TRP A 11 9.85 3.36 -4.20
C TRP A 11 8.32 3.22 -4.17
N PRO A 12 7.68 3.50 -3.02
CA PRO A 12 6.24 3.40 -2.91
C PRO A 12 5.52 4.56 -3.59
N LEU A 13 4.41 4.23 -4.23
CA LEU A 13 3.46 5.19 -4.75
C LEU A 13 2.73 5.86 -3.58
N LEU A 14 2.66 7.19 -3.60
CA LEU A 14 1.87 7.99 -2.67
C LEU A 14 0.37 7.80 -2.94
N TYR A 15 -0.15 6.63 -2.58
CA TYR A 15 -1.54 6.25 -2.76
C TYR A 15 -2.31 6.39 -1.45
N ALA A 16 -3.40 7.16 -1.49
CA ALA A 16 -4.20 7.49 -0.32
C ALA A 16 -5.68 7.42 -0.65
N THR A 17 -6.46 6.70 0.16
CA THR A 17 -7.93 6.73 0.02
C THR A 17 -8.67 6.96 1.34
N SER A 18 -8.13 6.56 2.49
CA SER A 18 -8.79 6.77 3.79
C SER A 18 -7.81 6.84 4.96
N CYS A 19 -8.28 6.53 6.17
CA CYS A 19 -7.57 6.70 7.44
C CYS A 19 -6.19 6.02 7.54
N CYS A 20 -5.96 4.91 6.83
CA CYS A 20 -4.65 4.23 6.84
C CYS A 20 -3.54 5.09 6.21
N PHE A 21 -3.89 6.10 5.41
CA PHE A 21 -2.91 7.03 4.85
C PHE A 21 -2.23 7.90 5.92
N ILE A 22 -2.92 8.26 7.01
CA ILE A 22 -2.30 9.10 8.05
C ILE A 22 -1.18 8.33 8.77
N GLU A 23 -1.40 7.05 9.03
CA GLU A 23 -0.35 6.17 9.57
C GLU A 23 0.81 6.02 8.58
N PHE A 24 0.51 5.89 7.28
CA PHE A 24 1.56 5.92 6.25
C PHE A 24 2.30 7.26 6.19
N ALA A 25 1.60 8.39 6.29
CA ALA A 25 2.20 9.72 6.31
C ALA A 25 3.06 9.95 7.57
N SER A 26 2.70 9.32 8.69
CA SER A 26 3.51 9.33 9.91
C SER A 26 4.87 8.66 9.73
N LEU A 27 4.98 7.70 8.80
CA LEU A 27 6.26 7.07 8.43
C LEU A 27 7.18 8.04 7.69
N ILE A 28 6.61 8.91 6.86
CA ILE A 28 7.33 9.96 6.14
C ILE A 28 7.85 11.02 7.13
N GLY A 29 7.23 11.14 8.31
CA GLY A 29 7.66 12.05 9.37
C GLY A 29 8.99 11.65 10.02
N SER A 30 9.55 12.60 10.79
CA SER A 30 10.87 12.48 11.43
C SER A 30 10.98 11.36 12.47
N ARG A 31 9.85 10.92 13.06
CA ARG A 31 9.88 9.92 14.13
C ARG A 31 10.25 8.53 13.64
N PHE A 32 9.78 8.16 12.45
CA PHE A 32 9.92 6.81 11.89
C PHE A 32 10.82 6.78 10.64
N ASP A 33 11.02 7.93 10.00
CA ASP A 33 11.97 8.18 8.91
C ASP A 33 12.02 7.08 7.85
N PHE A 34 11.09 7.18 6.91
CA PHE A 34 10.93 6.26 5.79
C PHE A 34 12.18 6.16 4.89
N ASP A 35 12.90 7.27 4.70
CA ASP A 35 14.06 7.34 3.80
C ASP A 35 15.26 6.53 4.32
N ARG A 36 15.34 6.33 5.65
CA ARG A 36 16.36 5.49 6.29
C ARG A 36 16.39 4.06 5.74
N TYR A 37 15.26 3.56 5.25
CA TYR A 37 15.13 2.20 4.72
C TYR A 37 15.20 2.14 3.19
N GLY A 38 15.54 3.26 2.54
CA GLY A 38 15.58 3.41 1.08
C GLY A 38 14.20 3.57 0.43
N LEU A 39 13.18 3.88 1.24
CA LEU A 39 11.81 4.10 0.79
C LEU A 39 11.57 5.57 0.47
N VAL A 40 11.66 5.91 -0.82
CA VAL A 40 11.39 7.26 -1.30
C VAL A 40 9.99 7.31 -1.92
N PRO A 41 9.03 8.04 -1.31
CA PRO A 41 7.69 8.12 -1.86
C PRO A 41 7.68 8.85 -3.21
N ARG A 42 7.05 8.25 -4.22
CA ARG A 42 6.88 8.83 -5.55
C ARG A 42 5.41 9.14 -5.83
N SER A 43 5.16 10.30 -6.42
CA SER A 43 3.82 10.74 -6.82
C SER A 43 3.37 10.19 -8.17
N SER A 44 4.28 9.61 -8.95
CA SER A 44 3.97 9.07 -10.28
C SER A 44 4.09 7.54 -10.30
N PRO A 45 3.13 6.82 -10.91
CA PRO A 45 3.18 5.36 -10.99
C PRO A 45 4.34 4.84 -11.82
N ARG A 46 4.79 5.62 -12.82
CA ARG A 46 5.90 5.21 -13.70
C ARG A 46 7.26 5.18 -13.00
N GLN A 47 7.37 5.85 -11.86
CA GLN A 47 8.58 5.90 -11.04
C GLN A 47 8.44 5.06 -9.77
N ALA A 48 7.30 4.43 -9.54
CA ALA A 48 7.05 3.67 -8.33
C ALA A 48 7.07 2.18 -8.63
N ASP A 49 7.69 1.41 -7.75
CA ASP A 49 7.81 -0.05 -7.87
C ASP A 49 6.98 -0.76 -6.78
N LEU A 50 6.50 -0.02 -5.79
CA LEU A 50 5.66 -0.53 -4.70
C LEU A 50 4.36 0.27 -4.65
N ILE A 51 3.22 -0.38 -4.49
CA ILE A 51 1.94 0.28 -4.21
C ILE A 51 1.41 -0.19 -2.87
N LEU A 52 1.28 0.77 -1.95
CA LEU A 52 0.64 0.55 -0.66
C LEU A 52 -0.83 0.93 -0.78
N THR A 53 -1.74 -0.03 -0.68
CA THR A 53 -3.17 0.27 -0.71
C THR A 53 -3.62 0.74 0.68
N ALA A 54 -3.34 2.00 0.97
CA ALA A 54 -3.57 2.63 2.26
C ALA A 54 -4.99 3.21 2.38
N GLY A 55 -5.98 2.32 2.47
CA GLY A 55 -7.36 2.70 2.79
C GLY A 55 -8.44 1.98 1.99
N THR A 56 -9.70 2.26 2.30
CA THR A 56 -10.85 1.62 1.64
C THR A 56 -10.90 1.94 0.15
N VAL A 57 -11.26 0.96 -0.67
CA VAL A 57 -11.44 1.12 -2.11
C VAL A 57 -12.92 1.05 -2.42
N THR A 58 -13.46 2.14 -2.94
CA THR A 58 -14.86 2.18 -3.40
C THR A 58 -14.97 1.71 -4.85
N MET A 59 -16.18 1.31 -5.27
CA MET A 59 -16.48 0.92 -6.65
C MET A 59 -16.07 1.99 -7.66
N LYS A 60 -16.17 3.28 -7.28
CA LYS A 60 -15.74 4.40 -8.11
C LYS A 60 -14.21 4.47 -8.25
N MET A 61 -13.47 4.13 -7.20
CA MET A 61 -12.00 4.18 -7.19
C MET A 61 -11.37 2.93 -7.79
N ALA A 62 -12.08 1.80 -7.78
CA ALA A 62 -11.61 0.52 -8.32
C ALA A 62 -10.96 0.61 -9.72
N PRO A 63 -11.58 1.20 -10.76
CA PRO A 63 -10.95 1.28 -12.08
C PRO A 63 -9.71 2.19 -12.08
N SER A 64 -9.69 3.23 -11.25
CA SER A 64 -8.52 4.11 -11.13
C SER A 64 -7.34 3.39 -10.49
N LEU A 65 -7.59 2.53 -9.49
CA LEU A 65 -6.55 1.72 -8.86
C LEU A 65 -5.94 0.73 -9.85
N VAL A 66 -6.78 0.00 -10.61
CA VAL A 66 -6.31 -0.93 -11.64
C VAL A 66 -5.45 -0.19 -12.68
N ARG A 67 -5.90 0.98 -13.14
CA ARG A 67 -5.13 1.80 -14.08
C ARG A 67 -3.79 2.25 -13.52
N LEU A 68 -3.70 2.63 -12.24
CA LEU A 68 -2.44 2.97 -11.60
C LEU A 68 -1.50 1.77 -11.57
N TYR A 69 -2.02 0.59 -11.21
CA TYR A 69 -1.26 -0.65 -11.17
C TYR A 69 -0.75 -1.10 -12.55
N GLU A 70 -1.52 -0.88 -13.61
CA GLU A 70 -1.11 -1.16 -14.99
C GLU A 70 -0.04 -0.20 -15.51
N GLN A 71 0.00 1.04 -14.99
CA GLN A 71 0.98 2.05 -15.40
C GLN A 71 2.36 1.90 -14.73
N MET A 72 2.47 1.05 -13.71
CA MET A 72 3.72 0.79 -13.00
C MET A 72 4.64 -0.13 -13.82
N PRO A 73 5.96 0.12 -13.82
CA PRO A 73 6.93 -0.77 -14.45
C PRO A 73 7.01 -2.11 -13.70
N GLU A 74 7.52 -3.13 -14.38
CA GLU A 74 7.82 -4.43 -13.77
C GLU A 74 9.29 -4.46 -13.36
N PRO A 75 9.67 -4.86 -12.14
CA PRO A 75 8.90 -5.54 -11.08
C PRO A 75 8.06 -4.59 -10.21
N LYS A 76 6.79 -4.95 -9.95
CA LYS A 76 5.90 -4.21 -9.06
C LYS A 76 5.43 -5.07 -7.91
N TYR A 77 5.28 -4.44 -6.75
CA TYR A 77 4.82 -5.09 -5.52
C TYR A 77 3.59 -4.40 -4.95
N VAL A 78 2.67 -5.16 -4.38
CA VAL A 78 1.42 -4.65 -3.82
C VAL A 78 1.27 -5.09 -2.37
N ILE A 79 1.07 -4.12 -1.50
CA ILE A 79 0.80 -4.36 -0.08
C ILE A 79 -0.62 -3.90 0.25
N ALA A 80 -1.43 -4.80 0.80
CA ALA A 80 -2.75 -4.52 1.34
C ALA A 80 -2.63 -4.02 2.78
N MET A 81 -2.82 -2.71 2.97
CA MET A 81 -2.72 -2.09 4.29
C MET A 81 -4.12 -1.84 4.89
N GLY A 82 -4.38 -2.54 6.00
CA GLY A 82 -5.55 -2.35 6.84
C GLY A 82 -6.73 -3.25 6.48
N ALA A 83 -7.62 -3.48 7.45
CA ALA A 83 -8.73 -4.42 7.32
C ALA A 83 -9.66 -4.11 6.13
N CYS A 84 -9.77 -2.83 5.76
CA CYS A 84 -10.60 -2.40 4.62
C CYS A 84 -10.10 -2.95 3.28
N THR A 85 -8.79 -3.11 3.08
CA THR A 85 -8.23 -3.62 1.81
C THR A 85 -8.13 -5.13 1.77
N ILE A 86 -8.13 -5.81 2.92
CA ILE A 86 -8.07 -7.27 2.99
C ILE A 86 -9.46 -7.87 2.76
N THR A 87 -10.44 -7.48 3.58
CA THR A 87 -11.78 -8.09 3.58
C THR A 87 -12.91 -7.09 3.32
N GLY A 88 -12.61 -5.81 3.20
CA GLY A 88 -13.59 -4.72 3.30
C GLY A 88 -13.75 -4.19 4.73
N GLY A 89 -13.18 -4.88 5.73
CA GLY A 89 -13.17 -4.44 7.14
C GLY A 89 -14.58 -4.20 7.68
N MET A 90 -14.78 -3.06 8.36
CA MET A 90 -16.09 -2.65 8.87
C MET A 90 -17.16 -2.47 7.78
N PHE A 91 -16.75 -2.23 6.54
CA PHE A 91 -17.67 -2.01 5.42
C PHE A 91 -18.09 -3.31 4.73
N SER A 92 -17.60 -4.46 5.19
CA SER A 92 -17.86 -5.75 4.56
C SER A 92 -19.34 -6.15 4.62
N THR A 93 -20.05 -5.88 5.72
CA THR A 93 -21.45 -6.33 5.88
C THR A 93 -22.44 -5.44 5.13
N ASP A 94 -22.46 -4.14 5.44
CA ASP A 94 -23.61 -3.27 5.11
C ASP A 94 -23.37 -2.28 3.96
N SER A 95 -22.13 -2.17 3.45
CA SER A 95 -21.84 -1.16 2.43
C SER A 95 -22.11 -1.67 1.00
N TYR A 96 -22.82 -0.85 0.22
CA TYR A 96 -23.13 -1.12 -1.19
C TYR A 96 -22.02 -0.70 -2.15
N SER A 97 -21.13 0.19 -1.71
CA SER A 97 -20.18 0.90 -2.57
C SER A 97 -18.72 0.53 -2.34
N THR A 98 -18.39 -0.30 -1.36
CA THR A 98 -17.00 -0.70 -1.11
C THR A 98 -16.66 -2.02 -1.76
N VAL A 99 -15.43 -2.13 -2.26
CA VAL A 99 -14.89 -3.39 -2.76
C VAL A 99 -14.41 -4.21 -1.57
N ARG A 100 -15.00 -5.39 -1.41
CA ARG A 100 -14.65 -6.34 -0.35
C ARG A 100 -13.34 -7.05 -0.69
N GLY A 101 -12.22 -6.37 -0.45
CA GLY A 101 -10.87 -6.86 -0.70
C GLY A 101 -10.28 -6.35 -2.02
N VAL A 102 -9.05 -5.82 -1.93
CA VAL A 102 -8.26 -5.33 -3.08
C VAL A 102 -7.75 -6.47 -3.94
N ASP A 103 -7.63 -7.67 -3.38
CA ASP A 103 -7.22 -8.90 -4.08
C ASP A 103 -8.12 -9.25 -5.29
N LYS A 104 -9.36 -8.72 -5.32
CA LYS A 104 -10.27 -8.86 -6.46
C LYS A 104 -9.91 -7.97 -7.65
N LEU A 105 -9.09 -6.95 -7.44
CA LEU A 105 -8.73 -5.95 -8.44
C LEU A 105 -7.29 -6.12 -8.92
N ILE A 106 -6.36 -6.32 -7.98
CA ILE A 106 -4.92 -6.41 -8.23
C ILE A 106 -4.33 -7.53 -7.37
N HIS A 107 -3.27 -8.17 -7.86
CA HIS A 107 -2.55 -9.20 -7.11
C HIS A 107 -1.87 -8.59 -5.89
N VAL A 108 -2.17 -9.09 -4.69
CA VAL A 108 -1.58 -8.63 -3.43
C VAL A 108 -0.48 -9.57 -2.97
N ASP A 109 0.71 -9.04 -2.66
CA ASP A 109 1.84 -9.84 -2.19
C ASP A 109 1.84 -10.00 -0.66
N VAL A 110 1.49 -8.93 0.07
CA VAL A 110 1.51 -8.92 1.54
C VAL A 110 0.26 -8.27 2.11
N TYR A 111 -0.26 -8.87 3.16
CA TYR A 111 -1.42 -8.39 3.91
C TYR A 111 -1.00 -7.85 5.28
N LEU A 112 -1.34 -6.59 5.58
CA LEU A 112 -1.13 -5.97 6.90
C LEU A 112 -2.47 -5.74 7.59
N PRO A 113 -2.84 -6.57 8.59
CA PRO A 113 -4.07 -6.37 9.35
C PRO A 113 -3.97 -5.17 10.30
N GLY A 114 -5.06 -4.41 10.43
CA GLY A 114 -5.20 -3.30 11.38
C GLY A 114 -6.27 -2.28 10.97
N CYS A 115 -6.74 -1.43 11.89
CA CYS A 115 -7.75 -0.40 11.63
C CYS A 115 -7.65 0.76 12.63
N PRO A 116 -6.76 1.75 12.40
CA PRO A 116 -5.70 1.78 11.39
C PRO A 116 -4.49 0.94 11.82
N VAL A 117 -3.62 0.59 10.88
CA VAL A 117 -2.37 -0.14 11.19
C VAL A 117 -1.36 0.85 11.77
N HIS A 118 -0.84 0.60 12.97
CA HIS A 118 0.20 1.46 13.53
C HIS A 118 1.45 1.52 12.64
N ALA A 119 2.11 2.67 12.63
CA ALA A 119 3.36 2.92 11.90
C ALA A 119 4.45 1.84 12.08
N ILE A 120 4.70 1.39 13.32
CA ILE A 120 5.78 0.44 13.64
C ILE A 120 5.62 -0.91 12.89
N PRO A 121 4.45 -1.58 12.94
CA PRO A 121 4.20 -2.77 12.13
C PRO A 121 4.50 -2.59 10.64
N ILE A 122 4.20 -1.43 10.05
CA ILE A 122 4.42 -1.20 8.61
C ILE A 122 5.90 -1.33 8.26
N ILE A 123 6.78 -0.80 9.10
CA ILE A 123 8.23 -0.93 8.95
C ILE A 123 8.69 -2.37 9.15
N ILE A 124 8.14 -3.09 10.13
CA ILE A 124 8.51 -4.49 10.41
C ILE A 124 8.12 -5.39 9.24
N TYR A 125 6.92 -5.22 8.69
CA TYR A 125 6.48 -6.01 7.54
C TYR A 125 7.27 -5.66 6.26
N TYR A 126 7.76 -4.42 6.11
CA TYR A 126 8.75 -4.09 5.08
C TYR A 126 10.06 -4.87 5.26
N PHE A 127 10.56 -4.99 6.50
CA PHE A 127 11.75 -5.80 6.78
C PHE A 127 11.54 -7.30 6.56
N LEU A 128 10.35 -7.83 6.83
CA LEU A 128 10.00 -9.22 6.53
C LEU A 128 9.87 -9.51 5.03
N PHE A 129 9.58 -8.48 4.23
CA PHE A 129 9.60 -8.57 2.77
C PHE A 129 11.04 -8.57 2.20
N LYS A 130 12.02 -8.18 3.02
CA LYS A 130 13.45 -8.12 2.69
C LYS A 130 14.17 -9.43 2.96
#